data_AF-A0A5C5GHP6-F1
#
_entry.id   AF-A0A5C5GHP6-F1
#
_cell.length_a   1.000
_cell.length_b   1.000
_cell.length_c   1.000
_cell.angle_alpha   90.00
_cell.angle_beta   90.00
_cell.angle_gamma   90.00
#
_symmetry.space_group_name_H-M   'P 1'
#
loop_
_entity.id
_entity.type
_entity.pdbx_description
1 polymer ?
#
loop_
_entity_poly.entity_id
_entity_poly.type
_entity_poly.pdbx_seq_one_letter_code
_entity_poly.pdbx_strand_id
1 'polypeptide(L)'
;MLTAGRAALLAVAAALSGCGTDLGAPLARLQPGGNAPSTSLALRDGAVTVRGPDSYCVDRTASRPADGFAIIASCARISGEGSPPALDALVTVQVGTLGSAMVDGSEAAVAAYVRTPEGQALLADGQAVSVSDVMQQPGLVLVAFRGTTGTTDPLSPPAWRAFFDIGGRLVTLGVRPYPDVPLTGDAERRLAEQAVSAIRASNRGQRS
;
A
#
# COMPACT_ATOMS: atom_id res chain seq x y z
N MET A 1 -34.80 -56.80 33.81
CA MET A 1 -34.30 -58.16 34.11
C MET A 1 -33.83 -58.80 32.80
N LEU A 2 -32.56 -59.20 32.76
CA LEU A 2 -31.90 -60.19 31.85
C LEU A 2 -31.92 -59.89 30.32
N THR A 3 -30.89 -60.04 29.49
CA THR A 3 -29.45 -60.45 29.54
C THR A 3 -28.90 -60.14 28.13
N ALA A 4 -27.78 -59.43 27.97
CA ALA A 4 -26.46 -59.95 27.61
C ALA A 4 -26.33 -60.72 26.26
N GLY A 5 -25.42 -60.28 25.39
CA GLY A 5 -24.92 -61.08 24.26
C GLY A 5 -23.96 -60.31 23.33
N ARG A 6 -22.66 -60.46 23.55
CA ARG A 6 -21.52 -59.80 22.86
C ARG A 6 -21.11 -60.53 21.57
N ALA A 7 -20.54 -59.74 20.63
CA ALA A 7 -19.41 -60.06 19.73
C ALA A 7 -19.65 -61.15 18.64
N ALA A 8 -19.03 -61.20 17.46
CA ALA A 8 -17.91 -60.52 16.82
C ALA A 8 -17.98 -60.74 15.29
N LEU A 9 -17.38 -59.80 14.53
CA LEU A 9 -16.59 -59.94 13.29
C LEU A 9 -16.96 -61.00 12.23
N LEU A 10 -17.18 -60.53 10.99
CA LEU A 10 -16.53 -61.07 9.78
C LEU A 10 -16.61 -60.07 8.62
N ALA A 11 -15.44 -59.68 8.12
CA ALA A 11 -15.21 -58.88 6.92
C ALA A 11 -15.22 -59.76 5.66
N VAL A 12 -15.53 -59.18 4.49
CA VAL A 12 -15.13 -59.49 3.08
C VAL A 12 -16.07 -58.63 2.20
N ALA A 13 -15.67 -57.52 1.56
CA ALA A 13 -14.76 -57.28 0.41
C ALA A 13 -15.36 -57.55 -0.99
N ALA A 14 -15.14 -56.58 -1.90
CA ALA A 14 -15.38 -56.52 -3.36
C ALA A 14 -16.81 -56.14 -3.83
N ALA A 15 -17.03 -55.23 -4.79
CA ALA A 15 -16.18 -54.78 -5.90
C ALA A 15 -16.38 -53.28 -6.25
N LEU A 16 -15.28 -52.53 -6.34
CA LEU A 16 -15.21 -51.32 -7.16
C LEU A 16 -14.55 -51.71 -8.49
N SER A 17 -15.31 -51.65 -9.58
CA SER A 17 -14.79 -51.70 -10.95
C SER A 17 -15.03 -50.36 -11.63
N GLY A 18 -13.97 -49.55 -11.71
CA GLY A 18 -13.89 -48.38 -12.58
C GLY A 18 -12.46 -48.30 -13.09
N CYS A 19 -12.24 -48.83 -14.29
CA CYS A 19 -10.95 -48.85 -14.98
C CYS A 19 -10.42 -47.44 -15.22
N GLY A 20 -9.12 -47.27 -14.99
CA GLY A 20 -8.38 -46.07 -15.28
C GLY A 20 -8.02 -45.91 -16.75
N THR A 21 -7.61 -44.70 -17.07
CA THR A 21 -6.69 -44.40 -18.18
C THR A 21 -5.56 -43.53 -17.65
N ASP A 22 -4.37 -44.10 -17.81
CA ASP A 22 -3.00 -43.60 -17.67
C ASP A 22 -2.78 -42.11 -18.01
N LEU A 23 -2.14 -41.37 -17.11
CA LEU A 23 -0.71 -41.01 -17.10
C LEU A 23 -0.28 -40.05 -18.22
N GLY A 24 -0.21 -38.77 -17.86
CA GLY A 24 0.41 -37.73 -18.68
C GLY A 24 0.65 -36.45 -17.90
N ALA A 25 1.84 -36.34 -17.31
CA ALA A 25 2.50 -35.12 -16.83
C ALA A 25 2.04 -34.53 -15.47
N PRO A 26 3.00 -34.02 -14.69
CA PRO A 26 2.84 -33.79 -13.26
C PRO A 26 1.94 -32.59 -13.04
N LEU A 27 1.06 -32.70 -12.04
CA LEU A 27 0.65 -31.54 -11.24
C LEU A 27 1.88 -31.04 -10.47
N ALA A 28 2.88 -30.57 -11.22
CA ALA A 28 3.93 -29.71 -10.74
C ALA A 28 3.22 -28.42 -10.35
N ARG A 29 2.81 -28.38 -9.08
CA ARG A 29 2.76 -27.18 -8.26
C ARG A 29 2.33 -25.94 -9.05
N LEU A 30 1.03 -25.64 -9.01
CA LEU A 30 0.62 -24.25 -8.89
C LEU A 30 1.13 -23.76 -7.52
N GLN A 31 2.44 -23.57 -7.41
CA GLN A 31 3.03 -22.68 -6.44
C GLN A 31 2.66 -21.28 -6.93
N PRO A 32 1.87 -20.50 -6.18
CA PRO A 32 1.88 -19.05 -6.36
C PRO A 32 3.23 -18.56 -5.81
N GLY A 33 4.28 -18.82 -6.55
CA GLY A 33 5.67 -18.48 -6.23
C GLY A 33 6.34 -17.71 -7.36
N GLY A 34 5.60 -17.34 -8.41
CA GLY A 34 6.01 -16.27 -9.28
C GLY A 34 5.76 -14.95 -8.55
N ASN A 35 6.78 -14.08 -8.50
CA ASN A 35 6.67 -12.68 -8.07
C ASN A 35 5.80 -11.89 -9.05
N ALA A 36 4.55 -12.31 -9.26
CA ALA A 36 3.58 -11.53 -10.00
C ALA A 36 3.40 -10.21 -9.23
N PRO A 37 3.52 -9.06 -9.90
CA PRO A 37 3.34 -7.76 -9.26
C PRO A 37 2.00 -7.73 -8.52
N SER A 38 2.04 -7.57 -7.20
CA SER A 38 0.83 -7.56 -6.37
C SER A 38 0.24 -6.16 -6.39
N THR A 39 -1.01 -6.00 -6.83
CA THR A 39 -1.63 -4.66 -6.84
C THR A 39 -2.06 -4.17 -5.46
N SER A 40 -2.13 -5.07 -4.47
CA SER A 40 -2.50 -4.73 -3.10
C SER A 40 -1.67 -5.46 -2.04
N LEU A 41 -1.69 -4.93 -0.81
CA LEU A 41 -1.03 -5.48 0.36
C LEU A 41 -1.80 -5.10 1.63
N ALA A 42 -2.09 -6.09 2.46
CA ALA A 42 -2.63 -5.88 3.79
C ALA A 42 -1.51 -5.44 4.75
N LEU A 43 -1.76 -4.40 5.54
CA LEU A 43 -0.87 -3.82 6.53
C LEU A 43 -1.49 -3.94 7.93
N ARG A 44 -0.66 -3.92 8.97
CA ARG A 44 -1.11 -3.97 10.38
C ARG A 44 -2.08 -5.15 10.62
N ASP A 45 -1.67 -6.35 10.24
CA ASP A 45 -2.45 -7.59 10.37
C ASP A 45 -3.83 -7.55 9.67
N GLY A 46 -3.92 -6.83 8.54
CA GLY A 46 -5.15 -6.70 7.78
C GLY A 46 -6.05 -5.54 8.19
N ALA A 47 -5.62 -4.72 9.15
CA ALA A 47 -6.39 -3.55 9.55
C ALA A 47 -6.52 -2.51 8.43
N VAL A 48 -5.53 -2.38 7.55
CA VAL A 48 -5.59 -1.49 6.38
C VAL A 48 -5.09 -2.21 5.14
N THR A 49 -5.84 -2.14 4.03
CA THR A 49 -5.40 -2.65 2.73
C THR A 49 -4.88 -1.51 1.86
N VAL A 50 -3.60 -1.55 1.50
CA VAL A 50 -3.01 -0.61 0.54
C VAL A 50 -3.12 -1.20 -0.86
N ARG A 51 -3.49 -0.36 -1.84
CA ARG A 51 -3.55 -0.71 -3.26
C ARG A 51 -2.89 0.41 -4.07
N GLY A 52 -2.10 0.04 -5.07
CA GLY A 52 -1.56 1.00 -6.03
C GLY A 52 -2.68 1.61 -6.92
N PRO A 53 -2.49 2.83 -7.44
CA PRO A 53 -3.30 3.33 -8.55
C PRO A 53 -3.10 2.46 -9.81
N ASP A 54 -3.82 2.76 -10.88
CA ASP A 54 -3.66 2.01 -12.14
C ASP A 54 -2.21 2.08 -12.63
N SER A 55 -1.70 0.98 -13.20
CA SER A 55 -0.28 0.76 -13.59
C SER A 55 0.74 0.69 -12.44
N TYR A 56 0.29 0.74 -11.18
CA TYR A 56 1.14 0.64 -9.99
C TYR A 56 0.89 -0.64 -9.20
N CYS A 57 1.98 -1.20 -8.69
CA CYS A 57 2.00 -2.42 -7.91
C CYS A 57 2.74 -2.18 -6.59
N VAL A 58 2.37 -2.95 -5.57
CA VAL A 58 3.03 -2.94 -4.27
C VAL A 58 4.25 -3.87 -4.33
N ASP A 59 5.42 -3.33 -3.97
CA ASP A 59 6.63 -4.12 -3.79
C ASP A 59 6.60 -4.77 -2.41
N ARG A 60 6.26 -6.07 -2.36
CA ARG A 60 6.18 -6.81 -1.11
C ARG A 60 7.54 -7.01 -0.44
N THR A 61 8.61 -7.09 -1.23
CA THR A 61 9.97 -7.35 -0.73
C THR A 61 10.52 -6.11 -0.02
N ALA A 62 10.23 -4.92 -0.55
CA ALA A 62 10.66 -3.65 0.03
C ALA A 62 9.67 -3.08 1.08
N SER A 63 8.52 -3.73 1.27
CA SER A 63 7.50 -3.36 2.25
C SER A 63 7.73 -4.02 3.62
N ARG A 64 7.16 -3.44 4.67
CA ARG A 64 7.13 -4.02 6.04
C ARG A 64 5.68 -4.07 6.53
N PRO A 65 4.93 -5.13 6.19
CA PRO A 65 3.48 -5.17 6.42
C PRO A 65 3.07 -5.05 7.89
N ALA A 66 3.77 -5.74 8.79
CA ALA A 66 3.52 -5.69 10.23
C ALA A 66 3.76 -4.28 10.82
N ASP A 67 4.77 -3.57 10.30
CA ASP A 67 5.11 -2.20 10.70
C ASP A 67 4.23 -1.14 10.05
N GLY A 68 3.27 -1.56 9.21
CA GLY A 68 2.36 -0.66 8.52
C GLY A 68 3.00 0.13 7.38
N PHE A 69 4.11 -0.36 6.81
CA PHE A 69 4.83 0.33 5.75
C PHE A 69 4.71 -0.41 4.42
N ALA A 70 4.39 0.32 3.36
CA ALA A 70 4.36 -0.20 2.00
C ALA A 70 5.14 0.68 1.02
N ILE A 71 5.77 0.03 0.05
CA ILE A 71 6.36 0.66 -1.13
C ILE A 71 5.53 0.28 -2.34
N ILE A 72 5.18 1.27 -3.14
CA ILE A 72 4.44 1.13 -4.39
C ILE A 72 5.26 1.79 -5.50
N ALA A 73 5.39 1.11 -6.63
CA ALA A 73 6.04 1.63 -7.82
C ALA A 73 5.26 1.18 -9.06
N SER A 74 5.61 1.72 -10.23
CA SER A 74 5.03 1.21 -11.48
C SER A 74 5.26 -0.29 -11.61
N CYS A 75 4.25 -1.04 -12.04
CA CYS A 75 4.36 -2.50 -12.18
C CYS A 75 5.49 -2.88 -13.14
N ALA A 76 5.77 -2.03 -14.13
CA ALA A 76 6.89 -2.18 -15.05
C ALA A 76 8.25 -2.16 -14.34
N ARG A 77 8.44 -1.27 -13.35
CA ARG A 77 9.67 -1.23 -12.55
C ARG A 77 9.82 -2.42 -11.61
N ILE A 78 8.72 -2.90 -11.02
CA ILE A 78 8.75 -4.05 -10.11
C ILE A 78 9.00 -5.36 -10.87
N SER A 79 8.38 -5.53 -12.03
CA SER A 79 8.58 -6.72 -12.87
C SER A 79 9.87 -6.67 -13.68
N GLY A 80 10.38 -5.47 -13.97
CA GLY A 80 11.46 -5.26 -14.94
C GLY A 80 11.00 -5.39 -16.40
N GLU A 81 9.69 -5.44 -16.65
CA GLU A 81 9.09 -5.68 -17.96
C GLU A 81 8.15 -4.54 -18.38
N GLY A 82 8.12 -4.25 -19.69
CA GLY A 82 7.28 -3.21 -20.25
C GLY A 82 7.84 -1.79 -20.04
N SER A 83 7.01 -0.79 -20.35
CA SER A 83 7.38 0.62 -20.20
C SER A 83 6.67 1.23 -18.97
N PRO A 84 7.38 2.03 -18.17
CA PRO A 84 6.74 2.74 -17.06
C PRO A 84 5.67 3.73 -17.59
N PRO A 85 4.65 4.05 -16.76
CA PRO A 85 3.64 5.05 -17.10
C PRO A 85 4.25 6.46 -17.21
N ALA A 86 3.49 7.41 -17.76
CA ALA A 86 3.95 8.81 -17.84
C ALA A 86 4.12 9.46 -16.46
N LEU A 87 3.28 9.07 -15.48
CA LEU A 87 3.45 9.44 -14.08
C LEU A 87 4.23 8.32 -13.41
N ASP A 88 5.55 8.39 -13.42
CA ASP A 88 6.41 7.34 -12.86
C ASP A 88 7.24 7.86 -11.69
N ALA A 89 6.98 7.28 -10.54
CA ALA A 89 7.50 7.71 -9.25
C ALA A 89 7.39 6.56 -8.25
N LEU A 90 8.21 6.63 -7.20
CA LEU A 90 8.06 5.81 -6.01
C LEU A 90 6.98 6.42 -5.11
N VAL A 91 6.07 5.59 -4.61
CA VAL A 91 5.08 5.98 -3.61
C VAL A 91 5.32 5.18 -2.34
N THR A 92 5.46 5.87 -1.21
CA THR A 92 5.59 5.24 0.11
C THR A 92 4.33 5.47 0.92
N VAL A 93 3.86 4.45 1.65
CA VAL A 93 2.71 4.54 2.54
C VAL A 93 3.12 4.10 3.93
N GLN A 94 2.79 4.89 4.94
CA GLN A 94 2.95 4.55 6.35
C GLN A 94 1.59 4.62 7.05
N VAL A 95 1.21 3.54 7.71
CA VAL A 95 -0.01 3.41 8.50
C VAL A 95 0.35 3.44 9.99
N GLY A 96 -0.28 4.35 10.72
CA GLY A 96 -0.15 4.50 12.16
C GLY A 96 -0.77 3.36 12.97
N THR A 97 -0.62 3.46 14.29
CA THR A 97 -1.30 2.59 15.26
C THR A 97 -2.79 2.94 15.36
N LEU A 98 -3.60 2.06 15.97
CA LEU A 98 -5.00 2.36 16.22
C LEU A 98 -5.12 3.56 17.16
N GLY A 99 -6.05 4.47 16.88
CA GLY A 99 -6.23 5.71 17.64
C GLY A 99 -5.27 6.83 17.24
N SER A 100 -4.47 6.65 16.18
CA SER A 100 -3.60 7.70 15.65
C SER A 100 -4.28 8.64 14.66
N ALA A 101 -5.52 8.35 14.25
CA ALA A 101 -6.27 9.21 13.34
C ALA A 101 -6.35 10.66 13.87
N MET A 102 -6.16 11.62 12.98
CA MET A 102 -6.07 13.04 13.36
C MET A 102 -6.43 14.03 12.24
N VAL A 103 -6.87 13.55 11.07
CA VAL A 103 -7.13 14.37 9.90
C VAL A 103 -8.62 14.65 9.73
N ASP A 104 -9.47 13.63 9.82
CA ASP A 104 -10.91 13.77 9.58
C ASP A 104 -11.53 14.82 10.52
N GLY A 105 -12.10 15.88 9.94
CA GLY A 105 -12.70 17.00 10.69
C GLY A 105 -11.70 17.95 11.37
N SER A 106 -10.40 17.71 11.19
CA SER A 106 -9.30 18.50 11.75
C SER A 106 -8.31 18.99 10.67
N GLU A 107 -8.73 19.02 9.41
CA GLU A 107 -7.87 19.30 8.25
C GLU A 107 -7.20 20.67 8.36
N ALA A 108 -7.90 21.69 8.87
CA ALA A 108 -7.36 23.02 9.10
C ALA A 108 -6.28 23.03 10.19
N ALA A 109 -6.46 22.24 11.26
CA ALA A 109 -5.47 22.13 12.34
C ALA A 109 -4.21 21.41 11.86
N VAL A 110 -4.36 20.31 11.11
CA VAL A 110 -3.24 19.60 10.47
C VAL A 110 -2.52 20.52 9.48
N ALA A 111 -3.26 21.25 8.65
CA ALA A 111 -2.68 22.19 7.69
C ALA A 111 -1.92 23.35 8.35
N ALA A 112 -2.38 23.83 9.52
CA ALA A 112 -1.64 24.80 10.30
C ALA A 112 -0.38 24.18 10.91
N TYR A 113 -0.50 22.97 11.46
CA TYR A 113 0.60 22.27 12.13
C TYR A 113 1.78 21.96 11.20
N VAL A 114 1.52 21.46 9.98
CA VAL A 114 2.60 21.15 9.01
C VAL A 114 3.43 22.36 8.60
N ARG A 115 2.95 23.59 8.86
CA ARG A 115 3.70 24.84 8.61
C ARG A 115 4.62 25.23 9.76
N THR A 116 4.45 24.69 10.97
CA THR A 116 5.35 24.96 12.09
C THR A 116 6.70 24.25 11.90
N PRO A 117 7.77 24.67 12.60
CA PRO A 117 9.05 23.97 12.55
C PRO A 117 8.95 22.48 12.89
N GLU A 118 8.12 22.13 13.88
CA GLU A 118 7.90 20.75 14.31
C GLU A 118 7.14 19.94 13.23
N GLY A 119 6.12 20.54 12.61
CA GLY A 119 5.42 19.91 11.50
C GLY A 119 6.31 19.72 10.27
N GLN A 120 7.18 20.69 9.97
CA GLN A 120 8.18 20.54 8.91
C GLN A 120 9.20 19.45 9.21
N ALA A 121 9.55 19.23 10.48
CA ALA A 121 10.41 18.12 10.88
C ALA A 121 9.78 16.73 10.62
N LEU A 122 8.44 16.61 10.55
CA LEU A 122 7.78 15.37 10.13
C LEU A 122 7.86 15.15 8.61
N LEU A 123 8.07 16.22 7.85
CA LEU A 123 8.22 16.15 6.40
C LEU A 123 9.67 15.91 5.98
N ALA A 124 10.60 16.39 6.82
CA ALA A 124 12.03 16.22 6.71
C ALA A 124 12.42 14.74 6.79
N ASP A 125 12.63 14.08 5.64
CA ASP A 125 13.23 12.74 5.59
C ASP A 125 14.75 12.80 5.94
N GLY A 126 15.11 13.42 7.07
CA GLY A 126 16.49 13.64 7.53
C GLY A 126 17.18 14.90 7.00
N GLN A 127 16.47 15.76 6.26
CA GLN A 127 16.98 17.04 5.74
C GLN A 127 16.01 18.16 6.08
N ALA A 128 16.51 19.38 6.32
CA ALA A 128 15.63 20.52 6.52
C ALA A 128 14.78 20.74 5.27
N VAL A 129 13.50 21.07 5.47
CA VAL A 129 12.53 21.30 4.39
C VAL A 129 11.79 22.61 4.62
N SER A 130 11.18 23.15 3.57
CA SER A 130 10.23 24.25 3.64
C SER A 130 8.93 23.86 2.95
N VAL A 131 7.81 24.19 3.58
CA VAL A 131 6.48 23.98 2.99
C VAL A 131 6.19 25.10 2.01
N SER A 132 5.88 24.73 0.77
CA SER A 132 5.55 25.66 -0.31
C SER A 132 4.05 25.76 -0.58
N ASP A 133 3.28 24.70 -0.30
CA ASP A 133 1.83 24.72 -0.43
C ASP A 133 1.18 23.68 0.50
N VAL A 134 -0.06 23.94 0.91
CA VAL A 134 -0.90 22.99 1.67
C VAL A 134 -2.33 23.06 1.17
N MET A 135 -2.81 21.96 0.61
CA MET A 135 -4.17 21.81 0.12
C MET A 135 -4.99 20.98 1.11
N GLN A 136 -6.24 21.41 1.33
CA GLN A 136 -7.19 20.75 2.22
C GLN A 136 -8.38 20.24 1.40
N GLN A 137 -8.78 19.01 1.66
CA GLN A 137 -9.99 18.38 1.16
C GLN A 137 -10.64 17.62 2.32
N PRO A 138 -11.94 17.28 2.27
CA PRO A 138 -12.55 16.47 3.31
C PRO A 138 -11.75 15.18 3.61
N GLY A 139 -11.28 15.05 4.85
CA GLY A 139 -10.47 13.97 5.38
C GLY A 139 -9.05 13.86 4.82
N LEU A 140 -8.55 14.85 4.09
CA LEU A 140 -7.26 14.80 3.38
C LEU A 140 -6.54 16.14 3.44
N VAL A 141 -5.27 16.09 3.83
CA VAL A 141 -4.33 17.21 3.73
C VAL A 141 -3.17 16.81 2.83
N LEU A 142 -2.91 17.59 1.78
CA LEU A 142 -1.79 17.42 0.86
C LEU A 142 -0.79 18.55 1.08
N VAL A 143 0.48 18.21 1.24
CA VAL A 143 1.55 19.16 1.54
C VAL A 143 2.63 19.07 0.48
N ALA A 144 2.93 20.20 -0.14
CA ALA A 144 4.03 20.35 -1.07
C ALA A 144 5.22 20.99 -0.35
N PHE A 145 6.37 20.33 -0.34
CA PHE A 145 7.56 20.80 0.38
C PHE A 145 8.84 20.60 -0.44
N ARG A 146 9.89 21.35 -0.11
CA ARG A 146 11.21 21.25 -0.75
C ARG A 146 12.30 21.12 0.30
N GLY A 147 13.37 20.39 -0.01
CA GLY A 147 14.59 20.42 0.79
C GLY A 147 15.20 21.83 0.79
N THR A 148 15.77 22.24 1.92
CA THR A 148 16.44 23.56 2.07
C THR A 148 17.96 23.44 2.20
N THR A 149 18.50 22.23 2.23
CA THR A 149 19.93 21.95 2.36
C THR A 149 20.48 21.19 1.14
N GLY A 150 21.66 21.58 0.66
CA GLY A 150 22.33 20.99 -0.53
C GLY A 150 22.18 21.85 -1.79
N THR A 151 22.72 21.41 -2.93
CA THR A 151 22.41 21.97 -4.25
C THR A 151 20.99 21.58 -4.63
N THR A 152 20.00 22.16 -3.95
CA THR A 152 18.61 22.04 -4.35
C THR A 152 18.46 22.93 -5.56
N ASP A 153 18.30 22.34 -6.73
CA ASP A 153 17.93 23.11 -7.93
C ASP A 153 16.62 23.85 -7.61
N PRO A 154 16.59 25.20 -7.62
CA PRO A 154 15.39 25.96 -7.33
C PRO A 154 14.24 25.66 -8.31
N LEU A 155 14.53 25.00 -9.44
CA LEU A 155 13.56 24.52 -10.40
C LEU A 155 13.05 23.10 -10.11
N SER A 156 13.58 22.41 -9.10
CA SER A 156 13.10 21.08 -8.69
C SER A 156 11.63 21.15 -8.21
N PRO A 157 10.77 20.24 -8.69
CA PRO A 157 9.39 20.17 -8.25
C PRO A 157 9.31 19.89 -6.74
N PRO A 158 8.27 20.41 -6.05
CA PRO A 158 8.09 20.11 -4.64
C PRO A 158 7.65 18.66 -4.48
N ALA A 159 8.20 17.98 -3.48
CA ALA A 159 7.72 16.66 -3.08
C ALA A 159 6.34 16.79 -2.44
N TRP A 160 5.47 15.81 -2.72
CA TRP A 160 4.12 15.76 -2.16
C TRP A 160 3.97 14.72 -1.07
N ARG A 161 3.34 15.10 0.04
CA ARG A 161 2.92 14.20 1.10
C ARG A 161 1.44 14.39 1.43
N ALA A 162 0.71 13.30 1.49
CA ALA A 162 -0.69 13.24 1.87
C ALA A 162 -0.85 12.70 3.29
N PHE A 163 -1.81 13.24 4.02
CA PHE A 163 -2.25 12.80 5.34
C PHE A 163 -3.76 12.57 5.28
N PHE A 164 -4.22 11.40 5.67
CA PHE A 164 -5.64 11.04 5.72
C PHE A 164 -5.86 9.87 6.69
N ASP A 165 -7.09 9.66 7.14
CA ASP A 165 -7.40 8.58 8.08
C ASP A 165 -8.05 7.36 7.40
N ILE A 166 -7.78 6.16 7.94
CA ILE A 166 -8.49 4.91 7.64
C ILE A 166 -8.66 4.12 8.94
N GLY A 167 -9.90 3.76 9.29
CA GLY A 167 -10.17 2.85 10.41
C GLY A 167 -9.56 3.32 11.75
N GLY A 168 -9.61 4.62 12.04
CA GLY A 168 -9.02 5.20 13.24
C GLY A 168 -7.48 5.26 13.24
N ARG A 169 -6.85 5.16 12.07
CA ARG A 169 -5.39 5.24 11.91
C ARG A 169 -5.02 6.35 10.94
N LEU A 170 -4.00 7.13 11.31
CA LEU A 170 -3.38 8.05 10.39
C LEU A 170 -2.65 7.27 9.29
N VAL A 171 -2.85 7.68 8.05
CA VAL A 171 -2.13 7.22 6.88
C VAL A 171 -1.36 8.39 6.28
N THR A 172 -0.05 8.21 6.17
CA THR A 172 0.84 9.16 5.51
C THR A 172 1.32 8.55 4.20
N LEU A 173 1.19 9.29 3.09
CA LEU A 173 1.64 8.85 1.77
C LEU A 173 2.60 9.88 1.18
N GLY A 174 3.75 9.45 0.68
CA GLY A 174 4.72 10.30 -0.01
C GLY A 174 4.92 9.89 -1.46
N VAL A 175 5.11 10.87 -2.35
CA VAL A 175 5.46 10.65 -3.77
C VAL A 175 6.87 11.17 -4.00
N ARG A 176 7.70 10.38 -4.68
CA ARG A 176 9.07 10.75 -5.06
C ARG A 176 9.33 10.34 -6.51
N PRO A 177 9.49 11.29 -7.45
CA PRO A 177 9.91 10.97 -8.81
C PRO A 177 11.27 10.26 -8.82
N TYR A 178 11.51 9.47 -9.87
CA TYR A 178 12.84 8.94 -10.12
C TYR A 178 13.74 10.04 -10.74
N PRO A 179 15.07 10.03 -10.50
CA PRO A 179 15.97 11.08 -10.99
C PRO A 179 15.94 11.30 -12.51
N ASP A 180 15.60 10.27 -13.28
CA ASP A 180 15.49 10.26 -14.73
C ASP A 180 14.09 10.63 -15.25
N VAL A 181 13.12 10.85 -14.36
CA VAL A 181 11.73 11.15 -14.71
C VAL A 181 11.37 12.58 -14.31
N PRO A 182 11.28 13.52 -15.27
CA PRO A 182 10.86 14.88 -14.97
C PRO A 182 9.34 14.93 -14.73
N LEU A 183 8.93 14.84 -13.47
CA LEU A 183 7.55 15.13 -13.07
C LEU A 183 7.41 16.60 -12.71
N THR A 184 6.28 17.20 -13.09
CA THR A 184 5.89 18.52 -12.60
C THR A 184 5.24 18.38 -11.22
N GLY A 185 5.24 19.44 -10.42
CA GLY A 185 4.56 19.43 -9.12
C GLY A 185 3.07 19.03 -9.23
N ASP A 186 2.37 19.46 -10.28
CA ASP A 186 0.98 19.03 -10.53
C ASP A 186 0.86 17.54 -10.89
N ALA A 187 1.84 16.99 -11.61
CA ALA A 187 1.87 15.56 -11.95
C ALA A 187 2.06 14.71 -10.69
N GLU A 188 2.95 15.11 -9.79
CA GLU A 188 3.15 14.45 -8.50
C GLU A 188 1.91 14.53 -7.61
N ARG A 189 1.28 15.71 -7.52
CA ARG A 189 0.02 15.89 -6.80
C ARG A 189 -1.06 14.95 -7.30
N ARG A 190 -1.27 14.89 -8.63
CA ARG A 190 -2.26 13.99 -9.24
C ARG A 190 -1.99 12.53 -8.90
N LEU A 191 -0.74 12.11 -8.92
CA LEU A 191 -0.38 10.74 -8.52
C LEU A 191 -0.69 10.47 -7.04
N ALA A 192 -0.40 11.44 -6.15
CA ALA A 192 -0.75 11.33 -4.74
C ALA A 192 -2.27 11.18 -4.55
N GLU A 193 -3.07 12.02 -5.20
CA GLU A 193 -4.54 11.97 -5.17
C GLU A 193 -5.08 10.62 -5.70
N GLN A 194 -4.53 10.12 -6.81
CA GLN A 194 -4.88 8.81 -7.37
C GLN A 194 -4.58 7.66 -6.40
N ALA A 195 -3.41 7.69 -5.76
CA ALA A 195 -3.02 6.67 -4.80
C ALA A 195 -3.89 6.72 -3.53
N VAL A 196 -4.18 7.92 -2.99
CA VAL A 196 -5.12 8.09 -1.86
C VAL A 196 -6.49 7.53 -2.21
N SER A 197 -7.01 7.82 -3.41
CA SER A 197 -8.30 7.30 -3.89
C SER A 197 -8.32 5.77 -3.95
N ALA A 198 -7.26 5.15 -4.51
CA ALA A 198 -7.14 3.70 -4.61
C ALA A 198 -7.11 3.01 -3.22
N ILE A 199 -6.40 3.61 -2.27
CA ILE A 199 -6.32 3.09 -0.89
C ILE A 199 -7.68 3.25 -0.19
N ARG A 200 -8.31 4.44 -0.24
CA ARG A 200 -9.64 4.65 0.36
C ARG A 200 -10.70 3.72 -0.24
N ALA A 201 -10.66 3.48 -1.55
CA ALA A 201 -11.57 2.56 -2.22
C ALA A 201 -11.44 1.13 -1.69
N SER A 202 -10.23 0.70 -1.34
CA SER A 202 -9.94 -0.63 -0.80
C SER A 202 -10.40 -0.82 0.66
N ASN A 203 -10.76 0.28 1.36
CA ASN A 203 -11.12 0.28 2.78
C ASN A 203 -12.49 0.92 3.07
N ARG A 204 -13.41 0.99 2.09
CA ARG A 204 -14.71 1.68 2.22
C ARG A 204 -15.57 1.22 3.40
N GLY A 205 -15.37 0.01 3.93
CA GLY A 205 -16.07 -0.51 5.11
C GLY A 205 -15.49 -0.08 6.47
N GLN A 206 -14.41 0.71 6.48
CA GLN A 206 -13.64 1.06 7.69
C GLN A 206 -13.61 2.58 7.94
N ARG A 207 -14.64 3.31 7.51
CA ARG A 207 -14.69 4.77 7.73
C ARG A 207 -14.80 5.08 9.22
N SER A 208 -14.08 6.13 9.63
CA SER A 208 -14.02 6.74 10.96
C SER A 208 -15.39 7.06 11.54
#